data_AF-A0A0S7YEQ7-F1
#
_entry.id   AF-A0A0S7YEQ7-F1
#
_cell.length_a   1.000
_cell.length_b   1.000
_cell.length_c   1.000
_cell.angle_alpha   90.00
_cell.angle_beta   90.00
_cell.angle_gamma   90.00
#
_symmetry.space_group_name_H-M   'P 1'
#
loop_
_entity.id
_entity.type
_entity.pdbx_description
1 polymer ?
#
loop_
_entity_poly.entity_id
_entity_poly.type
_entity_poly.pdbx_seq_one_letter_code
_entity_poly.pdbx_strand_id
1 'polypeptide(L)'
;MITLISITTIISGTAFLLSGLYIFLTWRKKKEFLLQVLTIFLLTMGMQMIFLTLGLAVFFDNYLMSNISWWIAHIFLIVAMSNLVILPIRLKFPNKEKLVKKISILYLVIGGLILLFNLSNVELFRAPENIINWRVPGLSIAVIVGAAALGMLFPVYVFIRESFKIKDRLIKLRSIFLGLGILAFFIGGPMHNAVTNKVMATVAASLSILGVLFILVGIYIPMLLKRSPRENFSKTEF
;
A
#
# COMPACT_ATOMS: atom_id res chain seq x y z
N MET A 1 -11.11 20.86 -6.60
CA MET A 1 -11.82 20.91 -5.29
C MET A 1 -11.11 19.98 -4.31
N ILE A 2 -10.85 20.41 -3.06
CA ILE A 2 -10.22 19.54 -2.05
C ILE A 2 -11.32 18.76 -1.31
N THR A 3 -11.25 17.43 -1.34
CA THR A 3 -12.20 16.54 -0.65
C THR A 3 -11.53 15.84 0.54
N LEU A 4 -12.32 15.23 1.44
CA LEU A 4 -11.79 14.38 2.50
C LEU A 4 -10.88 13.27 1.94
N ILE A 5 -11.29 12.64 0.85
CA ILE A 5 -10.49 11.60 0.17
C ILE A 5 -9.16 12.18 -0.31
N SER A 6 -9.18 13.35 -0.96
CA SER A 6 -7.96 14.03 -1.43
C SER A 6 -7.02 14.38 -0.27
N ILE A 7 -7.55 14.85 0.86
CA ILE A 7 -6.75 15.14 2.06
C ILE A 7 -6.12 13.85 2.60
N THR A 8 -6.91 12.79 2.74
CA THR A 8 -6.44 11.49 3.21
C THR A 8 -5.36 10.92 2.29
N THR A 9 -5.51 11.00 0.97
CA THR A 9 -4.50 10.52 0.01
C THR A 9 -3.22 11.35 0.07
N ILE A 10 -3.31 12.68 0.22
CA ILE A 10 -2.13 13.57 0.39
C ILE A 10 -1.35 13.21 1.65
N ILE A 11 -2.05 13.11 2.80
CA ILE A 11 -1.42 12.81 4.09
C ILE A 11 -0.78 11.42 4.04
N SER A 12 -1.53 10.41 3.56
CA SER A 12 -1.06 9.03 3.46
C SER A 12 0.12 8.92 2.50
N GLY A 13 0.04 9.54 1.32
CA GLY A 13 1.11 9.54 0.33
C GLY A 13 2.39 10.17 0.85
N THR A 14 2.28 11.34 1.50
CA THR A 14 3.43 12.03 2.12
C THR A 14 4.06 11.16 3.21
N ALA A 15 3.25 10.59 4.10
CA ALA A 15 3.72 9.71 5.16
C ALA A 15 4.47 8.48 4.62
N PHE A 16 3.93 7.84 3.58
CA PHE A 16 4.57 6.70 2.92
C PHE A 16 5.86 7.06 2.22
N LEU A 17 5.93 8.19 1.51
CA LEU A 17 7.15 8.62 0.82
C LEU A 17 8.26 8.95 1.81
N LEU A 18 7.97 9.73 2.85
CA LEU A 18 8.97 10.08 3.87
C LEU A 18 9.47 8.82 4.60
N SER A 19 8.58 7.91 4.94
CA SER A 19 8.93 6.62 5.56
C SER A 19 9.74 5.74 4.61
N GLY A 20 9.35 5.67 3.34
CA GLY A 20 10.03 4.91 2.30
C GLY A 20 11.45 5.43 2.05
N LEU A 21 11.64 6.74 2.01
CA LEU A 21 12.95 7.39 1.90
C LEU A 21 13.82 7.10 3.13
N TYR A 22 13.26 7.20 4.34
CA TYR A 22 13.98 6.85 5.57
C TYR A 22 14.46 5.38 5.57
N ILE A 23 13.57 4.44 5.22
CA ILE A 23 13.91 3.02 5.13
C ILE A 23 14.90 2.77 3.99
N PHE A 24 14.78 3.46 2.84
CA PHE A 24 15.73 3.39 1.73
C PHE A 24 17.14 3.78 2.17
N LEU A 25 17.30 4.90 2.86
CA LEU A 25 18.60 5.36 3.38
C LEU A 25 19.20 4.35 4.36
N THR A 26 18.36 3.68 5.15
CA THR A 26 18.79 2.61 6.07
C THR A 26 19.18 1.35 5.31
N TRP A 27 18.39 0.94 4.32
CA TRP A 27 18.67 -0.20 3.44
C TRP A 27 19.97 -0.01 2.67
N ARG A 28 20.25 1.20 2.16
CA ARG A 28 21.50 1.51 1.45
C ARG A 28 22.74 1.22 2.29
N LYS A 29 22.64 1.32 3.62
CA LYS A 29 23.73 1.03 4.57
C LYS A 29 23.79 -0.44 4.98
N LYS A 30 22.65 -1.08 5.27
CA LYS A 30 22.61 -2.45 5.83
C LYS A 30 22.43 -3.56 4.80
N LYS A 31 21.85 -3.24 3.64
CA LYS A 31 21.54 -4.17 2.54
C LYS A 31 20.64 -5.36 2.92
N GLU A 32 19.86 -5.24 3.99
CA GLU A 32 18.91 -6.25 4.42
C GLU A 32 17.71 -6.38 3.47
N PHE A 33 17.30 -7.61 3.19
CA PHE A 33 16.19 -7.91 2.27
C PHE A 33 14.85 -7.35 2.74
N LEU A 34 14.53 -7.45 4.04
CA LEU A 34 13.29 -6.90 4.59
C LEU A 34 13.19 -5.38 4.36
N LEU A 35 14.31 -4.65 4.57
CA LEU A 35 14.35 -3.21 4.34
C LEU A 35 14.15 -2.89 2.86
N GLN A 36 14.72 -3.69 1.95
CA GLN A 36 14.47 -3.56 0.51
C GLN A 36 12.98 -3.69 0.18
N VAL A 37 12.33 -4.73 0.73
CA VAL A 37 10.91 -4.99 0.49
C VAL A 37 10.05 -3.82 1.00
N LEU A 38 10.30 -3.38 2.22
CA LEU A 38 9.59 -2.25 2.83
C LEU A 38 9.85 -0.93 2.08
N THR A 39 11.07 -0.68 1.61
CA THR A 39 11.38 0.49 0.77
C THR A 39 10.52 0.51 -0.48
N ILE A 40 10.53 -0.56 -1.27
CA ILE A 40 9.79 -0.62 -2.53
C ILE A 40 8.30 -0.48 -2.23
N PHE A 41 7.78 -1.19 -1.23
CA PHE A 41 6.38 -1.10 -0.81
C PHE A 41 5.99 0.35 -0.44
N LEU A 42 6.70 0.99 0.49
CA LEU A 42 6.36 2.33 0.97
C LEU A 42 6.48 3.39 -0.13
N LEU A 43 7.55 3.36 -0.93
CA LEU A 43 7.73 4.33 -2.00
C LEU A 43 6.65 4.18 -3.09
N THR A 44 6.35 2.95 -3.51
CA THR A 44 5.32 2.73 -4.53
C THR A 44 3.92 3.03 -4.02
N MET A 45 3.58 2.71 -2.77
CA MET A 45 2.32 3.16 -2.16
C MET A 45 2.23 4.68 -2.04
N GLY A 46 3.33 5.34 -1.73
CA GLY A 46 3.42 6.80 -1.75
C GLY A 46 3.14 7.39 -3.13
N MET A 47 3.74 6.84 -4.18
CA MET A 47 3.50 7.24 -5.56
C MET A 47 2.06 6.96 -6.00
N GLN A 48 1.50 5.80 -5.64
CA GLN A 48 0.10 5.48 -5.89
C GLN A 48 -0.82 6.56 -5.34
N MET A 49 -0.59 7.00 -4.09
CA MET A 49 -1.38 8.05 -3.45
C MET A 49 -1.21 9.43 -4.11
N ILE A 50 -0.02 9.78 -4.58
CA ILE A 50 0.19 11.01 -5.37
C ILE A 50 -0.67 10.96 -6.64
N PHE A 51 -0.60 9.88 -7.41
CA PHE A 51 -1.33 9.79 -8.66
C PHE A 51 -2.86 9.71 -8.45
N LEU A 52 -3.34 9.08 -7.36
CA LEU A 52 -4.75 9.21 -7.01
C LEU A 52 -5.14 10.65 -6.68
N THR A 53 -4.30 11.37 -5.94
CA THR A 53 -4.53 12.78 -5.62
C THR A 53 -4.54 13.65 -6.87
N LEU A 54 -3.58 13.48 -7.77
CA LEU A 54 -3.53 14.20 -9.04
C LEU A 54 -4.81 13.99 -9.83
N GLY A 55 -5.31 12.75 -9.90
CA GLY A 55 -6.53 12.43 -10.63
C GLY A 55 -7.80 13.00 -10.02
N LEU A 56 -7.94 12.97 -8.68
CA LEU A 56 -9.16 13.43 -7.98
C LEU A 56 -9.18 14.92 -7.63
N ALA A 57 -8.02 15.54 -7.43
CA ALA A 57 -7.93 16.90 -6.89
C ALA A 57 -7.42 17.94 -7.90
N VAL A 58 -6.53 17.54 -8.82
CA VAL A 58 -5.86 18.44 -9.77
C VAL A 58 -6.47 18.33 -11.17
N PHE A 59 -6.53 17.12 -11.71
CA PHE A 59 -7.04 16.84 -13.06
C PHE A 59 -8.53 16.53 -13.08
N PHE A 60 -9.28 16.92 -12.06
CA PHE A 60 -10.70 16.55 -11.91
C PHE A 60 -11.62 17.08 -13.01
N ASP A 61 -11.21 18.12 -13.74
CA ASP A 61 -11.91 18.67 -14.91
C ASP A 61 -11.32 18.19 -16.26
N ASN A 62 -10.21 17.44 -16.24
CA ASN A 62 -9.62 16.82 -17.43
C ASN A 62 -9.74 15.30 -17.32
N TYR A 63 -10.81 14.76 -17.88
CA TYR A 63 -11.15 13.33 -17.81
C TYR A 63 -10.00 12.41 -18.23
N LEU A 64 -9.36 12.70 -19.36
CA LEU A 64 -8.27 11.87 -19.86
C LEU A 64 -7.08 11.86 -18.89
N MET A 65 -6.67 13.02 -18.39
CA MET A 65 -5.56 13.12 -17.44
C MET A 65 -5.91 12.49 -16.08
N SER A 66 -7.16 12.63 -15.62
CA SER A 66 -7.65 11.97 -14.41
C SER A 66 -7.56 10.44 -14.54
N ASN A 67 -8.02 9.90 -15.66
CA ASN A 67 -8.01 8.46 -15.91
C ASN A 67 -6.58 7.92 -16.07
N ILE A 68 -5.71 8.63 -16.79
CA ILE A 68 -4.28 8.26 -16.91
C ILE A 68 -3.65 8.23 -15.52
N SER A 69 -3.94 9.23 -14.68
CA SER A 69 -3.44 9.28 -13.31
C SER A 69 -3.95 8.11 -12.47
N TRP A 70 -5.24 7.77 -12.59
CA TRP A 70 -5.83 6.58 -11.97
C TRP A 70 -5.12 5.29 -12.42
N TRP A 71 -4.86 5.13 -13.72
CA TRP A 71 -4.18 3.96 -14.25
C TRP A 71 -2.76 3.82 -13.68
N ILE A 72 -1.97 4.90 -13.75
CA ILE A 72 -0.61 4.93 -13.20
C ILE A 72 -0.61 4.61 -11.70
N ALA A 73 -1.55 5.18 -10.94
CA ALA A 73 -1.69 4.90 -9.51
C ALA A 73 -1.83 3.40 -9.25
N HIS A 74 -2.65 2.70 -10.03
CA HIS A 74 -2.89 1.27 -9.86
C HIS A 74 -1.72 0.40 -10.34
N ILE A 75 -0.90 0.85 -11.30
CA ILE A 75 0.39 0.20 -11.59
C ILE A 75 1.27 0.19 -10.35
N PHE A 76 1.41 1.34 -9.67
CA PHE A 76 2.19 1.41 -8.43
C PHE A 76 1.61 0.54 -7.31
N LEU A 77 0.29 0.46 -7.17
CA LEU A 77 -0.36 -0.49 -6.25
C LEU A 77 0.05 -1.93 -6.55
N ILE A 78 -0.03 -2.35 -7.81
CA ILE A 78 0.29 -3.73 -8.19
C ILE A 78 1.77 -4.03 -7.94
N VAL A 79 2.69 -3.07 -8.20
CA VAL A 79 4.11 -3.21 -7.85
C VAL A 79 4.29 -3.37 -6.33
N ALA A 80 3.62 -2.56 -5.52
CA ALA A 80 3.68 -2.63 -4.07
C ALA A 80 3.26 -4.02 -3.56
N MET A 81 2.11 -4.52 -4.04
CA MET A 81 1.54 -5.82 -3.65
C MET A 81 2.42 -6.98 -4.13
N SER A 82 2.86 -6.92 -5.37
CA SER A 82 3.75 -7.90 -6.00
C SER A 82 5.07 -8.07 -5.25
N ASN A 83 5.57 -6.98 -4.66
CA ASN A 83 6.80 -7.02 -3.87
C ASN A 83 6.54 -7.48 -2.42
N LEU A 84 5.43 -7.05 -1.82
CA LEU A 84 5.07 -7.41 -0.45
C LEU A 84 4.82 -8.92 -0.29
N VAL A 85 4.24 -9.57 -1.30
CA VAL A 85 3.98 -11.03 -1.29
C VAL A 85 5.26 -11.88 -1.31
N ILE A 86 6.39 -11.33 -1.75
CA ILE A 86 7.66 -12.08 -1.82
C ILE A 86 8.16 -12.43 -0.42
N LEU A 87 7.97 -11.53 0.56
CA LEU A 87 8.48 -11.74 1.91
C LEU A 87 7.93 -13.02 2.57
N PRO A 88 6.62 -13.23 2.69
CA PRO A 88 6.10 -14.45 3.30
C PRO A 88 6.41 -15.70 2.46
N ILE A 89 6.50 -15.58 1.14
CA ILE A 89 6.89 -16.69 0.26
C ILE A 89 8.33 -17.10 0.53
N ARG A 90 9.26 -16.16 0.68
CA ARG A 90 10.64 -16.47 1.02
C ARG A 90 10.76 -17.19 2.37
N LEU A 91 9.95 -16.78 3.34
CA LEU A 91 9.92 -17.36 4.69
C LEU A 91 9.28 -18.77 4.73
N LYS A 92 8.23 -19.02 3.96
CA LYS A 92 7.45 -20.27 4.04
C LYS A 92 7.75 -21.26 2.91
N PHE A 93 8.06 -20.75 1.73
CA PHE A 93 8.21 -21.51 0.50
C PHE A 93 9.39 -20.97 -0.34
N PRO A 94 10.63 -20.98 0.18
CA PRO A 94 11.78 -20.36 -0.48
C PRO A 94 12.01 -20.90 -1.90
N ASN A 95 11.77 -22.20 -2.12
CA ASN A 95 11.89 -22.84 -3.43
C ASN A 95 10.88 -22.31 -4.48
N LYS A 96 9.82 -21.63 -4.05
CA LYS A 96 8.78 -21.05 -4.91
C LYS A 96 8.96 -19.55 -5.15
N GLU A 97 9.92 -18.90 -4.50
CA GLU A 97 10.13 -17.44 -4.60
C GLU A 97 10.31 -16.97 -6.05
N LYS A 98 11.16 -17.67 -6.83
CA LYS A 98 11.39 -17.35 -8.24
C LYS A 98 10.12 -17.48 -9.08
N LEU A 99 9.29 -18.50 -8.80
CA LEU A 99 8.03 -18.71 -9.50
C LEU A 99 7.03 -17.60 -9.18
N VAL A 100 6.85 -17.28 -7.89
CA VAL A 100 5.94 -16.21 -7.47
C VAL A 100 6.38 -14.86 -8.03
N LYS A 101 7.67 -14.54 -8.03
CA LYS A 101 8.20 -13.33 -8.69
C LYS A 101 7.80 -13.24 -10.16
N LYS A 102 7.94 -14.34 -10.92
CA LYS A 102 7.52 -14.38 -12.34
C LYS A 102 6.01 -14.17 -12.49
N ILE A 103 5.21 -14.82 -11.65
CA ILE A 103 3.74 -14.67 -11.65
C ILE A 103 3.36 -13.22 -11.32
N SER A 104 4.00 -12.60 -10.32
CA SER A 104 3.77 -11.20 -9.95
C SER A 104 4.12 -10.23 -11.08
N ILE A 105 5.23 -10.44 -11.79
CA ILE A 105 5.59 -9.63 -12.98
C ILE A 105 4.57 -9.83 -14.09
N LEU A 106 4.16 -11.08 -14.36
CA LEU A 106 3.15 -11.37 -15.36
C LEU A 106 1.81 -10.69 -15.00
N TYR A 107 1.43 -10.74 -13.73
CA TYR A 107 0.23 -10.07 -13.21
C TYR A 107 0.32 -8.56 -13.34
N LEU A 108 1.48 -7.95 -13.08
CA LEU A 108 1.72 -6.52 -13.32
C LEU A 108 1.52 -6.14 -14.78
N VAL A 109 2.07 -6.93 -15.72
CA VAL A 109 1.95 -6.66 -17.16
C VAL A 109 0.49 -6.84 -17.62
N ILE A 110 -0.11 -8.01 -17.35
CA ILE A 110 -1.49 -8.30 -17.76
C ILE A 110 -2.47 -7.35 -17.09
N GLY A 111 -2.37 -7.17 -15.77
CA GLY A 111 -3.20 -6.25 -15.02
C GLY A 111 -3.05 -4.81 -15.52
N GLY A 112 -1.81 -4.35 -15.75
CA GLY A 112 -1.55 -3.03 -16.30
C GLY A 112 -2.15 -2.80 -17.69
N LEU A 113 -2.08 -3.80 -18.57
CA LEU A 113 -2.71 -3.76 -19.88
C LEU A 113 -4.23 -3.76 -19.78
N ILE A 114 -4.82 -4.61 -18.92
CA ILE A 114 -6.28 -4.63 -18.69
C ILE A 114 -6.77 -3.26 -18.22
N LEU A 115 -6.07 -2.65 -17.25
CA LEU A 115 -6.44 -1.33 -16.75
C LEU A 115 -6.29 -0.24 -17.83
N LEU A 116 -5.26 -0.35 -18.69
CA LEU A 116 -5.05 0.58 -19.81
C LEU A 116 -6.14 0.46 -20.88
N PHE A 117 -6.52 -0.76 -21.28
CA PHE A 117 -7.58 -0.97 -22.27
C PHE A 117 -8.97 -0.59 -21.74
N ASN A 118 -9.16 -0.59 -20.42
CA ASN A 118 -10.39 -0.15 -19.78
C ASN A 118 -10.41 1.35 -19.45
N LEU A 119 -9.35 2.10 -19.77
CA LEU A 119 -9.18 3.50 -19.38
C LEU A 119 -10.32 4.41 -19.87
N SER A 120 -10.83 4.18 -21.08
CA SER A 120 -11.94 4.94 -21.66
C SER A 120 -13.26 4.75 -20.90
N ASN A 121 -13.41 3.61 -20.21
CA ASN A 121 -14.62 3.21 -19.50
C ASN A 121 -14.59 3.59 -18.00
N VAL A 122 -13.58 4.33 -17.55
CA VAL A 122 -13.44 4.79 -16.16
C VAL A 122 -14.09 6.15 -15.99
N GLU A 123 -15.27 6.20 -15.39
CA GLU A 123 -16.02 7.44 -15.26
C GLU A 123 -15.75 8.16 -13.94
N LEU A 124 -15.62 9.48 -13.93
CA LEU A 124 -15.64 10.24 -12.68
C LEU A 124 -17.08 10.33 -12.15
N PHE A 125 -17.32 9.68 -11.03
CA PHE A 125 -18.58 9.74 -10.30
C PHE A 125 -18.53 10.85 -9.25
N ARG A 126 -19.54 11.73 -9.31
CA ARG A 126 -19.76 12.77 -8.30
C ARG A 126 -21.03 12.41 -7.54
N ALA A 127 -20.85 11.87 -6.33
CA ALA A 127 -21.98 11.62 -5.46
C ALA A 127 -22.50 12.95 -4.87
N PRO A 128 -23.75 12.98 -4.38
CA PRO A 128 -24.19 14.06 -3.51
C PRO A 128 -23.16 14.31 -2.40
N GLU A 129 -23.07 15.55 -1.96
CA GLU A 129 -22.22 15.93 -0.82
C GLU A 129 -20.70 15.97 -1.05
N ASN A 130 -20.25 16.32 -2.27
CA ASN A 130 -18.85 16.58 -2.64
C ASN A 130 -17.93 15.34 -2.59
N ILE A 131 -18.49 14.14 -2.74
CA ILE A 131 -17.71 12.91 -2.90
C ILE A 131 -17.36 12.74 -4.38
N ILE A 132 -16.07 12.76 -4.69
CA ILE A 132 -15.54 12.47 -6.03
C ILE A 132 -14.83 11.12 -5.99
N ASN A 133 -15.19 10.25 -6.93
CA ASN A 133 -14.58 8.93 -7.07
C ASN A 133 -14.56 8.48 -8.53
N TRP A 134 -13.92 7.35 -8.81
CA TRP A 134 -14.03 6.69 -10.11
C TRP A 134 -15.03 5.54 -10.06
N ARG A 135 -15.94 5.53 -11.02
CA ARG A 135 -16.73 4.36 -11.39
C ARG A 135 -15.94 3.58 -12.41
N VAL A 136 -15.54 2.37 -12.03
CA VAL A 136 -14.60 1.55 -12.80
C VAL A 136 -15.30 0.29 -13.33
N PRO A 137 -14.92 -0.21 -14.52
CA PRO A 137 -15.46 -1.47 -15.05
C PRO A 137 -15.18 -2.65 -14.13
N GLY A 138 -16.08 -3.65 -14.12
CA GLY A 138 -15.95 -4.83 -13.25
C GLY A 138 -14.64 -5.60 -13.44
N LEU A 139 -14.11 -5.66 -14.67
CA LEU A 139 -12.82 -6.30 -14.94
C LEU A 139 -11.64 -5.55 -14.29
N SER A 140 -11.66 -4.20 -14.32
CA SER A 140 -10.67 -3.38 -13.62
C SER A 140 -10.75 -3.58 -12.11
N ILE A 141 -11.97 -3.67 -11.55
CA ILE A 141 -12.18 -3.98 -10.12
C ILE A 141 -11.56 -5.34 -9.79
N ALA A 142 -11.81 -6.37 -10.60
CA ALA A 142 -11.26 -7.71 -10.37
C ALA A 142 -9.73 -7.73 -10.35
N VAL A 143 -9.07 -6.96 -11.23
CA VAL A 143 -7.61 -6.80 -11.20
C VAL A 143 -7.16 -6.08 -9.92
N ILE A 144 -7.79 -4.97 -9.55
CA ILE A 144 -7.36 -4.20 -8.38
C ILE A 144 -7.57 -5.00 -7.08
N VAL A 145 -8.74 -5.63 -6.94
CA VAL A 145 -9.10 -6.47 -5.78
C VAL A 145 -8.25 -7.73 -5.74
N GLY A 146 -7.98 -8.36 -6.89
CA GLY A 146 -7.09 -9.53 -6.97
C GLY A 146 -5.68 -9.19 -6.48
N ALA A 147 -5.12 -8.06 -6.95
CA ALA A 147 -3.82 -7.57 -6.49
C ALA A 147 -3.80 -7.33 -4.98
N ALA A 148 -4.82 -6.64 -4.46
CA ALA A 148 -4.94 -6.32 -3.04
C ALA A 148 -5.10 -7.59 -2.19
N ALA A 149 -6.01 -8.50 -2.55
CA ALA A 149 -6.28 -9.71 -1.79
C ALA A 149 -5.05 -10.63 -1.73
N LEU A 150 -4.40 -10.87 -2.87
CA LEU A 150 -3.19 -11.70 -2.94
C LEU A 150 -2.00 -11.03 -2.22
N GLY A 151 -1.88 -9.71 -2.33
CA GLY A 151 -0.83 -8.91 -1.70
C GLY A 151 -1.04 -8.59 -0.22
N MET A 152 -2.24 -8.80 0.33
CA MET A 152 -2.59 -8.45 1.71
C MET A 152 -2.78 -9.68 2.59
N LEU A 153 -3.66 -10.62 2.20
CA LEU A 153 -4.12 -11.67 3.13
C LEU A 153 -2.97 -12.58 3.57
N PHE A 154 -2.19 -13.07 2.62
CA PHE A 154 -1.08 -13.97 2.92
C PHE A 154 0.08 -13.26 3.64
N PRO A 155 0.55 -12.07 3.19
CA PRO A 155 1.57 -11.33 3.93
C PRO A 155 1.15 -10.95 5.34
N VAL A 156 -0.06 -10.41 5.54
CA VAL A 156 -0.57 -10.04 6.86
C VAL A 156 -0.64 -11.25 7.78
N TYR A 157 -1.20 -12.37 7.30
CA TYR A 157 -1.27 -13.62 8.08
C TYR A 157 0.12 -14.06 8.53
N VAL A 158 1.09 -14.11 7.62
CA VAL A 158 2.46 -14.54 7.95
C VAL A 158 3.15 -13.54 8.88
N PHE A 159 3.04 -12.23 8.64
CA PHE A 159 3.61 -11.21 9.52
C PHE A 159 3.09 -11.31 10.94
N ILE A 160 1.77 -11.39 11.11
CA ILE A 160 1.15 -11.50 12.42
C ILE A 160 1.57 -12.82 13.08
N ARG A 161 1.48 -13.95 12.38
CA ARG A 161 1.86 -15.26 12.94
C ARG A 161 3.33 -15.32 13.35
N GLU A 162 4.24 -14.84 12.51
CA GLU A 162 5.68 -14.86 12.82
C GLU A 162 6.04 -13.86 13.92
N SER A 163 5.33 -12.72 14.02
CA SER A 163 5.54 -11.76 15.11
C SER A 163 5.34 -12.37 16.50
N PHE A 164 4.41 -13.33 16.65
CA PHE A 164 4.15 -13.97 17.93
C PHE A 164 5.31 -14.83 18.43
N LYS A 165 6.19 -15.31 17.52
CA LYS A 165 7.37 -16.12 17.85
C LYS A 165 8.59 -15.30 18.25
N ILE A 166 8.57 -13.99 18.01
CA ILE A 166 9.68 -13.10 18.30
C ILE A 166 9.79 -12.91 19.82
N LYS A 167 10.96 -13.22 20.39
CA LYS A 167 11.24 -13.05 21.83
C LYS A 167 11.46 -11.58 22.20
N ASP A 168 12.11 -10.82 21.33
CA ASP A 168 12.32 -9.39 21.55
C ASP A 168 10.99 -8.62 21.47
N ARG A 169 10.59 -8.01 22.60
CA ARG A 169 9.31 -7.32 22.74
C ARG A 169 9.18 -6.14 21.76
N LEU A 170 10.26 -5.43 21.48
CA LEU A 170 10.24 -4.26 20.59
C LEU A 170 10.05 -4.71 19.14
N ILE A 171 10.82 -5.70 18.69
CA ILE A 171 10.70 -6.25 17.33
C ILE A 171 9.31 -6.88 17.14
N LYS A 172 8.79 -7.59 18.15
CA LYS A 172 7.43 -8.12 18.15
C LYS A 172 6.39 -7.02 17.96
N LEU A 173 6.44 -5.95 18.76
CA LEU A 173 5.51 -4.81 18.63
C LEU A 173 5.58 -4.18 17.24
N ARG A 174 6.79 -3.96 16.70
CA ARG A 174 6.98 -3.40 15.35
C ARG A 174 6.29 -4.25 14.28
N SER A 175 6.51 -5.56 14.33
CA SER A 175 5.93 -6.48 13.35
C SER A 175 4.40 -6.51 13.45
N ILE A 176 3.84 -6.45 14.66
CA ILE A 176 2.38 -6.38 14.87
C ILE A 176 1.82 -5.08 14.31
N PHE A 177 2.40 -3.93 14.64
CA PHE A 177 1.95 -2.63 14.14
C PHE A 177 2.05 -2.52 12.61
N LEU A 178 3.14 -3.02 12.01
CA LEU A 178 3.25 -3.10 10.55
C LEU A 178 2.16 -3.99 9.94
N GLY A 179 1.93 -5.18 10.49
CA GLY A 179 0.91 -6.11 9.99
C GLY A 179 -0.52 -5.56 10.11
N LEU A 180 -0.88 -5.02 11.27
CA LEU A 180 -2.19 -4.39 11.50
C LEU A 180 -2.38 -3.13 10.67
N GLY A 181 -1.32 -2.33 10.50
CA GLY A 181 -1.37 -1.13 9.69
C GLY A 181 -1.58 -1.42 8.21
N ILE A 182 -0.87 -2.41 7.66
CA ILE A 182 -1.12 -2.93 6.31
C ILE A 182 -2.56 -3.43 6.18
N LEU A 183 -3.03 -4.25 7.13
CA LEU A 183 -4.40 -4.78 7.12
C LEU A 183 -5.45 -3.66 7.09
N ALA A 184 -5.40 -2.72 8.04
CA ALA A 184 -6.36 -1.63 8.15
C ALA A 184 -6.34 -0.73 6.91
N PHE A 185 -5.15 -0.43 6.38
CA PHE A 185 -4.99 0.37 5.18
C PHE A 185 -5.58 -0.31 3.94
N PHE A 186 -5.36 -1.61 3.74
CA PHE A 186 -5.90 -2.36 2.60
C PHE A 186 -7.34 -2.79 2.76
N ILE A 187 -7.96 -2.60 3.93
CA ILE A 187 -9.42 -2.60 4.07
C ILE A 187 -9.97 -1.22 3.67
N GLY A 188 -9.42 -0.15 4.26
CA GLY A 188 -9.87 1.23 4.00
C GLY A 188 -9.72 1.66 2.53
N GLY A 189 -8.61 1.31 1.88
CA GLY A 189 -8.32 1.66 0.49
C GLY A 189 -9.39 1.17 -0.50
N PRO A 190 -9.61 -0.15 -0.65
CA PRO A 190 -10.65 -0.69 -1.51
C PRO A 190 -12.06 -0.24 -1.11
N MET A 191 -12.34 -0.01 0.18
CA MET A 191 -13.63 0.52 0.62
C MET A 191 -13.95 1.87 -0.03
N HIS A 192 -12.94 2.70 -0.35
CA HIS A 192 -13.17 3.95 -1.08
C HIS A 192 -13.87 3.72 -2.42
N ASN A 193 -13.65 2.60 -3.12
CA ASN A 193 -14.31 2.30 -4.40
C ASN A 193 -15.80 1.95 -4.28
N ALA A 194 -16.30 1.69 -3.06
CA ALA A 194 -17.69 1.31 -2.79
C ALA A 194 -18.47 2.39 -2.03
N VAL A 195 -17.88 3.58 -1.82
CA VAL A 195 -18.50 4.67 -1.06
C VAL A 195 -19.71 5.24 -1.82
N THR A 196 -20.87 5.23 -1.19
CA THR A 196 -22.11 5.84 -1.74
C THR A 196 -22.62 7.04 -0.93
N ASN A 197 -22.07 7.29 0.25
CA ASN A 197 -22.49 8.38 1.15
C ASN A 197 -21.32 8.87 2.04
N LYS A 198 -21.50 10.02 2.71
CA LYS A 198 -20.50 10.61 3.61
C LYS A 198 -20.02 9.67 4.72
N VAL A 199 -20.91 8.89 5.33
CA VAL A 199 -20.55 8.00 6.44
C VAL A 199 -19.56 6.94 5.97
N MET A 200 -19.84 6.31 4.83
CA MET A 200 -18.92 5.34 4.21
C MET A 200 -17.59 5.99 3.83
N ALA A 201 -17.61 7.22 3.29
CA ALA A 201 -16.41 7.97 2.95
C ALA A 201 -15.51 8.21 4.17
N THR A 202 -16.12 8.64 5.28
CA THR A 202 -15.43 8.90 6.55
C THR A 202 -14.85 7.62 7.12
N VAL A 203 -15.61 6.52 7.15
CA VAL A 203 -15.11 5.23 7.66
C VAL A 203 -13.91 4.73 6.84
N ALA A 204 -14.01 4.77 5.50
CA ALA A 204 -12.92 4.36 4.61
C ALA A 204 -11.66 5.24 4.82
N ALA A 205 -11.84 6.55 4.94
CA ALA A 205 -10.76 7.50 5.19
C ALA A 205 -10.10 7.27 6.56
N SER A 206 -10.89 7.09 7.62
CA SER A 206 -10.42 6.82 8.97
C SER A 206 -9.64 5.51 9.06
N LEU A 207 -10.11 4.44 8.42
CA LEU A 207 -9.40 3.17 8.36
C LEU A 207 -8.06 3.29 7.62
N SER A 208 -8.04 4.02 6.49
CA SER A 208 -6.81 4.27 5.73
C SER A 208 -5.79 5.05 6.57
N ILE A 209 -6.22 6.13 7.22
CA ILE A 209 -5.35 6.94 8.10
C ILE A 209 -4.87 6.13 9.31
N LEU A 210 -5.75 5.37 9.96
CA LEU A 210 -5.37 4.49 11.07
C LEU A 210 -4.31 3.47 10.64
N GLY A 211 -4.47 2.89 9.44
CA GLY A 211 -3.49 1.99 8.85
C GLY A 211 -2.12 2.65 8.66
N VAL A 212 -2.09 3.86 8.10
CA VAL A 212 -0.86 4.66 7.97
C VAL A 212 -0.23 4.93 9.33
N LEU A 213 -1.01 5.36 10.32
CA LEU A 213 -0.51 5.65 11.67
C LEU A 213 0.13 4.41 12.31
N PHE A 214 -0.49 3.24 12.19
CA PHE A 214 0.12 1.98 12.67
C PHE A 214 1.42 1.62 11.94
N ILE A 215 1.47 1.83 10.62
CA ILE A 215 2.72 1.63 9.87
C ILE A 215 3.81 2.59 10.37
N LEU A 216 3.50 3.88 10.56
CA LEU A 216 4.43 4.88 11.10
C LEU A 216 4.93 4.49 12.49
N VAL A 217 4.03 4.07 13.39
CA VAL A 217 4.42 3.59 14.73
C VAL A 217 5.36 2.38 14.59
N GLY A 218 5.04 1.40 13.75
CA GLY A 218 5.90 0.23 13.53
C GLY A 218 7.30 0.57 13.00
N ILE A 219 7.42 1.63 12.20
CA ILE A 219 8.69 2.13 11.66
C ILE A 219 9.48 2.91 12.73
N TYR A 220 8.84 3.87 13.39
CA TYR A 220 9.51 4.89 14.20
C TYR A 220 9.55 4.59 15.70
N ILE A 221 8.85 3.56 16.21
CA ILE A 221 8.85 3.20 17.63
C ILE A 221 10.27 3.01 18.24
N PRO A 222 11.29 2.48 17.54
CA PRO A 222 12.64 2.40 18.11
C PRO A 222 13.24 3.78 18.40
N MET A 223 12.98 4.75 17.53
CA MET A 223 13.47 6.12 17.69
C MET A 223 12.77 6.83 18.85
N LEU A 224 11.47 6.62 19.00
CA LEU A 224 10.67 7.19 20.10
C LEU A 224 11.11 6.66 21.48
N LEU A 225 11.53 5.40 21.54
CA LEU A 225 11.98 4.76 22.78
C LEU A 225 13.48 5.01 23.09
N LYS A 226 14.15 5.94 22.40
CA LYS A 226 15.58 6.29 22.58
C LYS A 226 16.54 5.09 22.56
N ARG A 227 16.18 3.99 21.88
CA ARG A 227 17.12 2.87 21.63
C ARG A 227 17.76 3.07 20.26
N SER A 228 19.08 2.99 20.20
CA SER A 228 19.85 3.20 18.97
C SER A 228 19.34 2.30 17.84
N PRO A 229 19.00 2.83 16.65
CA PRO A 229 18.64 2.03 15.48
C PRO A 229 19.75 1.08 15.01
N ARG A 230 20.97 1.23 15.55
CA ARG A 230 22.14 0.40 15.19
C ARG A 230 22.14 -0.95 15.88
N GLU A 231 21.52 -1.09 17.06
CA GLU A 231 21.57 -2.35 17.83
C GLU A 231 20.51 -3.38 17.38
N ASN A 232 19.42 -2.94 16.74
CA ASN A 232 18.22 -3.78 16.58
C ASN A 232 18.04 -4.47 15.23
N PHE A 233 18.95 -4.31 14.27
CA PHE A 233 18.83 -5.01 12.98
C PHE A 233 20.04 -5.93 12.68
N SER A 234 21.14 -5.82 13.43
CA SER A 234 22.33 -6.65 13.20
C SER A 234 22.22 -8.08 13.75
N LYS A 235 21.12 -8.43 14.41
CA LYS A 235 20.93 -9.74 15.06
C LYS A 235 19.62 -10.46 14.70
N THR A 236 18.93 -10.04 13.64
CA THR A 236 17.78 -10.79 13.13
C THR A 236 18.20 -11.59 11.91
N GLU A 237 18.73 -12.78 12.16
CA GLU A 237 18.66 -13.88 11.21
C GLU A 237 17.18 -14.24 11.01
N PHE A 238 16.66 -13.93 9.82
CA PHE A 238 15.42 -14.48 9.27
C PHE A 238 15.74 -15.16 7.96
#